data_AF-A0A7X6VMT1-F1
#
_entry.id   AF-A0A7X6VMT1-F1
#
_cell.length_a   1.000
_cell.length_b   1.000
_cell.length_c   1.000
_cell.angle_alpha   90.00
_cell.angle_beta   90.00
_cell.angle_gamma   90.00
#
_symmetry.space_group_name_H-M   'P 1'
#
loop_
_entity.id
_entity.type
_entity.pdbx_description
1 polymer ?
#
loop_
_entity_poly.entity_id
_entity_poly.type
_entity_poly.pdbx_seq_one_letter_code
_entity_poly.pdbx_strand_id
1 'polypeptide(L)'
;PLAILSISGALFSAFWLAGRGKSVDLEKALADLPEVPAGWNWTRASIPFIVLIALVLAGRIFPYTFPVIGLPLIFMISGLTVLFVSPVKPRLFPVACATVKNLLGLVGIMVVVGALIQITALSGVRGLLSLAVVTLPLSVLFYTLWIILPVSEGVLQYAVAPLFGVPLVMLFNMKGLNPIISLAAWSVMWPLGDCLPPTAVVGRASVMELNYKGSYFGGFVKATLVPMAFILLLSTLFMIYSKELSALIGG
;
A
#
# COMPACT_ATOMS: atom_id res chain seq x y z
N PRO A 1 7.03 13.67 6.74
CA PRO A 1 6.53 13.71 5.35
C PRO A 1 5.46 12.66 5.03
N LEU A 2 5.76 11.35 5.16
CA LEU A 2 4.83 10.28 4.74
C LEU A 2 3.47 10.35 5.43
N ALA A 3 3.43 10.52 6.75
CA ALA A 3 2.17 10.62 7.51
C ALA A 3 1.30 11.80 7.05
N ILE A 4 1.91 12.94 6.70
CA ILE A 4 1.18 14.12 6.21
C ILE A 4 0.56 13.82 4.86
N LEU A 5 1.34 13.26 3.93
CA LEU A 5 0.90 12.87 2.59
C LEU A 5 -0.22 11.82 2.63
N SER A 6 -0.05 10.77 3.44
CA SER A 6 -1.01 9.67 3.53
C SER A 6 -2.29 10.07 4.23
N ILE A 7 -2.22 10.80 5.36
CA ILE A 7 -3.40 11.22 6.12
C ILE A 7 -4.19 12.27 5.32
N SER A 8 -3.53 13.25 4.71
CA SER A 8 -4.23 14.26 3.89
C SER A 8 -4.87 13.64 2.65
N GLY A 9 -4.15 12.76 1.94
CA GLY A 9 -4.69 12.03 0.79
C GLY A 9 -5.86 11.11 1.15
N ALA A 10 -5.76 10.41 2.28
CA ALA A 10 -6.81 9.52 2.78
C ALA A 10 -8.06 10.30 3.22
N LEU A 11 -7.90 11.38 3.99
CA LEU A 11 -9.02 12.23 4.41
C LEU A 11 -9.72 12.88 3.21
N PHE A 12 -8.96 13.42 2.25
CA PHE A 12 -9.54 14.01 1.04
C PHE A 12 -10.31 12.97 0.24
N SER A 13 -9.73 11.79 0.02
CA SER A 13 -10.39 10.70 -0.71
C SER A 13 -11.66 10.24 0.02
N ALA A 14 -11.60 10.10 1.34
CA ALA A 14 -12.74 9.72 2.18
C ALA A 14 -13.86 10.76 2.10
N PHE A 15 -13.57 12.04 2.32
CA PHE A 15 -14.59 13.10 2.28
C PHE A 15 -15.15 13.34 0.87
N TRP A 16 -14.33 13.24 -0.17
CA TRP A 16 -14.77 13.44 -1.55
C TRP A 16 -15.65 12.29 -2.05
N LEU A 17 -15.27 11.03 -1.76
CA LEU A 17 -16.04 9.86 -2.16
C LEU A 17 -17.26 9.66 -1.25
N ALA A 18 -17.13 9.86 0.06
CA ALA A 18 -18.26 9.77 0.99
C ALA A 18 -19.26 10.93 0.78
N GLY A 19 -18.80 12.13 0.44
CA GLY A 19 -19.66 13.26 0.10
C GLY A 19 -20.47 13.09 -1.19
N ARG A 20 -20.10 12.12 -2.04
CA ARG A 20 -20.85 11.73 -3.25
C ARG A 20 -21.57 10.38 -3.11
N GLY A 21 -21.38 9.69 -1.99
CA GLY A 21 -22.06 8.43 -1.68
C GLY A 21 -23.47 8.69 -1.15
N LYS A 22 -24.39 7.74 -1.36
CA LYS A 22 -25.67 7.76 -0.63
C LYS A 22 -25.39 7.57 0.86
N SER A 23 -26.17 8.24 1.72
CA SER A 23 -26.11 8.05 3.17
C SER A 23 -26.20 6.57 3.49
N VAL A 24 -25.16 6.02 4.11
CA VAL A 24 -25.19 4.65 4.62
C VAL A 24 -26.26 4.63 5.70
N ASP A 25 -27.29 3.82 5.46
CA ASP A 25 -28.39 3.60 6.38
C ASP A 25 -27.82 2.78 7.55
N LEU A 26 -27.32 3.49 8.57
CA LEU A 26 -26.52 2.94 9.66
C LEU A 26 -27.24 1.77 10.34
N GLU A 27 -28.56 1.83 10.41
CA GLU A 27 -29.42 0.79 10.97
C GLU A 27 -29.41 -0.51 10.16
N LYS A 28 -29.40 -0.44 8.81
CA LYS A 28 -29.27 -1.63 7.96
C LYS A 28 -27.87 -2.23 8.02
N ALA A 29 -26.84 -1.38 8.04
CA ALA A 29 -25.46 -1.83 8.14
C ALA A 29 -25.16 -2.49 9.49
N LEU A 30 -25.80 -2.03 10.57
CA LEU A 30 -25.72 -2.63 11.90
C LEU A 30 -26.54 -3.93 12.01
N ALA A 31 -27.65 -4.05 11.28
CA ALA A 31 -28.50 -5.24 11.26
C ALA A 31 -27.89 -6.42 10.48
N ASP A 32 -27.05 -6.15 9.47
CA ASP A 32 -26.32 -7.18 8.71
C ASP A 32 -25.04 -7.68 9.41
N LEU A 33 -24.64 -7.08 10.54
CA LEU A 33 -23.48 -7.54 11.29
C LEU A 33 -23.79 -8.88 11.98
N PRO A 34 -22.99 -9.93 11.75
CA PRO A 34 -23.20 -11.22 12.40
C PRO A 34 -23.12 -11.08 13.93
N GLU A 35 -24.01 -11.77 14.64
CA GLU A 35 -24.05 -11.74 16.10
C GLU A 35 -22.68 -12.08 16.69
N VAL A 36 -22.16 -11.16 17.52
CA VAL A 36 -20.85 -11.31 18.16
C VAL A 36 -20.89 -12.57 19.05
N PRO A 37 -19.98 -13.53 18.86
CA PRO A 37 -19.96 -14.75 19.67
C PRO A 37 -19.92 -14.42 21.17
N ALA A 38 -20.72 -15.12 21.96
CA ALA A 38 -20.82 -14.91 23.41
C ALA A 38 -19.43 -15.00 24.09
N GLY A 39 -19.02 -13.92 24.77
CA GLY A 39 -17.75 -13.84 25.51
C GLY A 39 -16.61 -13.07 24.84
N TRP A 40 -16.89 -12.39 23.72
CA TRP A 40 -15.95 -11.48 23.08
C TRP A 40 -16.01 -10.08 23.72
N ASN A 41 -14.97 -9.74 24.49
CA ASN A 41 -14.86 -8.44 25.17
C ASN A 41 -13.86 -7.53 24.44
N TRP A 42 -14.04 -6.21 24.51
CA TRP A 42 -13.16 -5.23 23.87
C TRP A 42 -11.68 -5.36 24.29
N THR A 43 -11.43 -5.80 25.52
CA THR A 43 -10.07 -6.08 26.02
C THR A 43 -9.41 -7.28 25.35
N ARG A 44 -10.20 -8.31 25.00
CA ARG A 44 -9.73 -9.49 24.26
C ARG A 44 -9.45 -9.15 22.78
N ALA A 45 -10.22 -8.21 22.25
CA ALA A 45 -10.02 -7.64 20.92
C ALA A 45 -8.69 -6.94 20.75
N SER A 46 -8.31 -6.14 21.76
CA SER A 46 -7.19 -5.22 21.65
C SER A 46 -5.84 -5.90 21.83
N ILE A 47 -5.77 -7.05 22.51
CA ILE A 47 -4.51 -7.72 22.84
C ILE A 47 -3.66 -8.05 21.58
N PRO A 48 -4.19 -8.68 20.52
CA PRO A 48 -3.41 -8.95 19.30
C PRO A 48 -2.83 -7.69 18.65
N PHE A 49 -3.59 -6.58 18.67
CA PHE A 49 -3.15 -5.30 18.14
C PHE A 49 -2.10 -4.63 19.02
N ILE A 50 -2.26 -4.71 20.35
CA ILE A 50 -1.27 -4.19 21.31
C ILE A 50 0.06 -4.94 21.14
N VAL A 51 0.01 -6.28 21.02
CA VAL A 51 1.22 -7.08 20.78
C VAL A 51 1.90 -6.69 19.47
N LEU A 52 1.12 -6.47 18.40
CA LEU A 52 1.65 -6.02 17.11
C LEU A 52 2.32 -4.64 17.23
N ILE A 53 1.66 -3.67 17.84
CA ILE A 53 2.20 -2.31 18.03
C ILE A 53 3.45 -2.35 18.91
N ALA A 54 3.42 -3.12 20.01
CA ALA A 54 4.55 -3.27 20.91
C ALA A 54 5.77 -3.88 20.20
N LEU A 55 5.58 -4.92 19.39
CA LEU A 55 6.67 -5.55 18.63
C LEU A 55 7.26 -4.61 17.57
N VAL A 56 6.41 -3.85 16.86
CA VAL A 56 6.86 -2.86 15.87
C VAL A 56 7.61 -1.70 16.54
N LEU A 57 7.12 -1.21 17.69
CA LEU A 57 7.78 -0.13 18.44
C LEU A 57 9.08 -0.61 19.10
N ALA A 58 9.11 -1.83 19.63
CA ALA A 58 10.31 -2.41 20.23
C ALA A 58 11.46 -2.49 19.23
N GLY A 59 11.18 -2.92 17.99
CA GLY A 59 12.17 -2.93 16.92
C GLY A 59 12.67 -1.54 16.51
N ARG A 60 11.89 -0.48 16.77
CA ARG A 60 12.27 0.90 16.45
C ARG A 60 12.98 1.63 17.59
N ILE A 61 12.64 1.31 18.85
CA ILE A 61 13.23 1.92 20.05
C ILE A 61 14.56 1.25 20.42
N PHE A 62 14.69 -0.06 20.19
CA PHE A 62 15.89 -0.84 20.51
C PHE A 62 16.54 -1.48 19.27
N PRO A 63 16.94 -0.69 18.25
CA PRO A 63 17.38 -1.22 16.95
C PRO A 63 18.66 -2.08 17.02
N TYR A 64 19.48 -1.94 18.07
CA TYR A 64 20.76 -2.66 18.19
C TYR A 64 20.68 -3.95 19.04
N THR A 65 19.67 -4.08 19.90
CA THR A 65 19.57 -5.18 20.88
C THR A 65 18.43 -6.13 20.54
N PHE A 66 17.41 -5.65 19.82
CA PHE A 66 16.26 -6.45 19.44
C PHE A 66 16.53 -7.20 18.13
N PRO A 67 16.24 -8.51 18.03
CA PRO A 67 16.42 -9.25 16.80
C PRO A 67 15.53 -8.66 15.70
N VAL A 68 16.01 -8.69 14.44
CA VAL A 68 15.23 -8.23 13.30
C VAL A 68 14.12 -9.24 13.01
N ILE A 69 13.00 -9.10 13.73
CA ILE A 69 11.79 -9.89 13.51
C ILE A 69 11.13 -9.34 12.25
N GLY A 70 11.19 -10.10 11.16
CA GLY A 70 10.50 -9.73 9.92
C GLY A 70 9.00 -9.53 10.17
N LEU A 71 8.38 -8.61 9.41
CA LEU A 71 6.95 -8.30 9.51
C LEU A 71 6.04 -9.54 9.52
N PRO A 72 6.28 -10.60 8.70
CA PRO A 72 5.48 -11.82 8.75
C PRO A 72 5.52 -12.52 10.12
N LEU A 73 6.67 -12.54 10.79
CA LEU A 73 6.83 -13.18 12.10
C LEU A 73 6.12 -12.38 13.20
N ILE A 74 6.13 -11.03 13.11
CA ILE A 74 5.33 -10.17 14.00
C ILE A 74 3.84 -10.49 13.86
N PHE A 75 3.34 -10.63 12.64
CA PHE A 75 1.94 -11.02 12.39
C PHE A 75 1.62 -12.43 12.89
N MET A 76 2.55 -13.39 12.75
CA MET A 76 2.38 -14.75 13.31
C MET A 76 2.30 -14.73 14.84
N ILE A 77 3.15 -13.96 15.52
CA ILE A 77 3.13 -13.84 17.00
C ILE A 77 1.85 -13.15 17.47
N SER A 78 1.44 -12.07 16.79
CA SER A 78 0.17 -11.39 17.07
C SER A 78 -1.03 -12.35 16.87
N GLY A 79 -1.04 -13.12 15.79
CA GLY A 79 -2.06 -14.13 15.52
C GLY A 79 -2.05 -15.29 16.53
N LEU A 80 -0.88 -15.70 17.00
CA LEU A 80 -0.76 -16.71 18.07
C LEU A 80 -1.41 -16.23 19.36
N THR A 81 -1.32 -14.93 19.64
CA THR A 81 -1.96 -14.32 20.82
C THR A 81 -3.48 -14.47 20.79
N VAL A 82 -4.10 -14.50 19.59
CA VAL A 82 -5.53 -14.77 19.42
C VAL A 82 -5.91 -16.16 19.92
N LEU A 83 -5.01 -17.15 19.83
CA LEU A 83 -5.28 -18.52 20.33
C LEU A 83 -5.38 -18.58 21.85
N PHE A 84 -4.66 -17.72 22.55
CA PHE A 84 -4.68 -17.64 24.01
C PHE A 84 -5.85 -16.79 24.53
N VAL A 85 -6.30 -15.81 23.74
CA VAL A 85 -7.29 -14.81 24.14
C VAL A 85 -8.71 -15.15 23.66
N SER A 86 -8.84 -15.92 22.58
CA SER A 86 -10.16 -16.22 21.97
C SER A 86 -11.01 -17.14 22.87
N PRO A 87 -12.27 -16.75 23.19
CA PRO A 87 -13.20 -17.60 23.95
C PRO A 87 -13.59 -18.88 23.20
N VAL A 88 -13.57 -18.84 21.86
CA VAL A 88 -13.79 -20.00 21.00
C VAL A 88 -12.46 -20.37 20.35
N LYS A 89 -11.98 -21.60 20.57
CA LYS A 89 -10.71 -22.05 19.97
C LYS A 89 -10.86 -22.11 18.44
N PRO A 90 -10.19 -21.24 17.67
CA PRO A 90 -10.28 -21.29 16.22
C PRO A 90 -9.61 -22.57 15.72
N ARG A 91 -10.22 -23.23 14.73
CA ARG A 91 -9.62 -24.40 14.09
C ARG A 91 -8.49 -23.91 13.17
N LEU A 92 -7.26 -23.96 13.68
CA LEU A 92 -6.06 -23.44 13.01
C LEU A 92 -5.94 -23.89 11.55
N PHE A 93 -6.10 -25.19 11.30
CA PHE A 93 -5.87 -25.76 9.98
C PHE A 93 -6.93 -25.32 8.95
N PRO A 94 -8.26 -25.44 9.22
CA PRO A 94 -9.28 -24.86 8.35
C PRO A 94 -9.12 -23.35 8.11
N VAL A 95 -8.80 -22.58 9.14
CA VAL A 95 -8.61 -21.12 9.01
C VAL A 95 -7.39 -20.83 8.14
N ALA A 96 -6.26 -21.49 8.36
CA ALA A 96 -5.07 -21.34 7.53
C ALA A 96 -5.36 -21.73 6.06
N CYS A 97 -6.03 -22.86 5.81
CA CYS A 97 -6.44 -23.27 4.48
C CYS A 97 -7.40 -22.27 3.81
N ALA A 98 -8.38 -21.74 4.56
CA ALA A 98 -9.31 -20.73 4.06
C ALA A 98 -8.55 -19.43 3.70
N THR A 99 -7.63 -18.98 4.55
CA THR A 99 -6.77 -17.82 4.28
C THR A 99 -5.93 -18.03 3.03
N VAL A 100 -5.28 -19.18 2.86
CA VAL A 100 -4.51 -19.50 1.65
C VAL A 100 -5.41 -19.51 0.41
N LYS A 101 -6.61 -20.09 0.50
CA LYS A 101 -7.58 -20.08 -0.62
C LYS A 101 -8.03 -18.67 -0.99
N ASN A 102 -8.31 -17.83 0.01
CA ASN A 102 -8.71 -16.44 -0.19
C ASN A 102 -7.58 -15.61 -0.82
N LEU A 103 -6.33 -15.92 -0.48
CA LEU A 103 -5.15 -15.25 -1.03
C LEU A 103 -4.63 -15.87 -2.33
N LEU A 104 -5.18 -17.01 -2.77
CA LEU A 104 -4.66 -17.76 -3.93
C LEU A 104 -4.62 -16.90 -5.21
N GLY A 105 -5.65 -16.08 -5.43
CA GLY A 105 -5.70 -15.16 -6.58
C GLY A 105 -4.57 -14.12 -6.53
N LEU A 106 -4.31 -13.56 -5.34
CA LEU A 106 -3.25 -12.58 -5.12
C LEU A 106 -1.87 -13.22 -5.27
N VAL A 107 -1.66 -14.39 -4.65
CA VAL A 107 -0.41 -15.16 -4.77
C VAL A 107 -0.15 -15.54 -6.22
N GLY A 108 -1.17 -15.96 -6.97
CA GLY A 108 -1.05 -16.29 -8.39
C GLY A 108 -0.56 -15.12 -9.23
N ILE A 109 -1.11 -13.92 -9.02
CA ILE A 109 -0.64 -12.70 -9.69
C ILE A 109 0.82 -12.41 -9.32
N MET A 110 1.17 -12.50 -8.03
CA MET A 110 2.54 -12.25 -7.56
C MET A 110 3.56 -13.24 -8.14
N VAL A 111 3.19 -14.50 -8.36
CA VAL A 111 4.08 -15.51 -8.97
C VAL A 111 4.36 -15.17 -10.44
N VAL A 112 3.33 -14.80 -11.21
CA VAL A 112 3.48 -14.41 -12.63
C VAL A 112 4.32 -13.14 -12.75
N VAL A 113 3.99 -12.13 -11.96
CA VAL A 113 4.75 -10.87 -11.88
C VAL A 113 6.20 -11.17 -11.48
N GLY A 114 6.40 -12.00 -10.45
CA GLY A 114 7.69 -12.56 -10.01
C GLY A 114 8.54 -13.11 -11.14
N ALA A 115 7.99 -14.05 -11.91
CA ALA A 115 8.66 -14.66 -13.05
C ALA A 115 9.01 -13.64 -14.14
N LEU A 116 8.10 -12.72 -14.44
CA LEU A 116 8.33 -11.65 -15.43
C LEU A 116 9.54 -10.79 -15.03
N ILE A 117 9.67 -10.41 -13.76
CA ILE A 117 10.81 -9.60 -13.30
C ILE A 117 12.11 -10.37 -13.46
N GLN A 118 12.13 -11.65 -13.10
CA GLN A 118 13.34 -12.46 -13.24
C GLN A 118 13.75 -12.59 -14.71
N ILE A 119 12.80 -12.71 -15.63
CA ILE A 119 13.07 -12.68 -17.07
C ILE A 119 13.63 -11.32 -17.50
N THR A 120 13.04 -10.21 -17.05
CA THR A 120 13.57 -8.86 -17.38
C THR A 120 14.94 -8.58 -16.77
N ALA A 121 15.25 -9.20 -15.63
CA ALA A 121 16.57 -9.12 -15.00
C ALA A 121 17.60 -9.92 -15.80
N LEU A 122 17.26 -11.15 -16.18
CA LEU A 122 18.13 -12.04 -16.95
C LEU A 122 18.42 -11.52 -18.37
N SER A 123 17.42 -10.93 -19.02
CA SER A 123 17.55 -10.34 -20.36
C SER A 123 18.22 -8.95 -20.39
N GLY A 124 18.54 -8.37 -19.23
CA GLY A 124 19.12 -7.03 -19.13
C GLY A 124 18.12 -5.88 -19.34
N VAL A 125 16.86 -6.17 -19.68
CA VAL A 125 15.79 -5.17 -19.86
C VAL A 125 15.60 -4.32 -18.61
N ARG A 126 15.69 -4.90 -17.42
CA ARG A 126 15.65 -4.17 -16.14
C ARG A 126 16.73 -3.07 -16.07
N GLY A 127 17.94 -3.37 -16.52
CA GLY A 127 19.04 -2.41 -16.55
C GLY A 127 18.80 -1.30 -17.56
N LEU A 128 18.28 -1.66 -18.74
CA LEU A 128 17.93 -0.70 -19.79
C LEU A 128 16.82 0.27 -19.35
N LEU A 129 15.77 -0.25 -18.70
CA LEU A 129 14.68 0.58 -18.17
C LEU A 129 15.17 1.52 -17.06
N SER A 130 16.00 1.02 -16.15
CA SER A 130 16.66 1.84 -15.13
C SER A 130 17.48 2.98 -15.76
N LEU A 131 18.32 2.66 -16.75
CA LEU A 131 19.14 3.63 -17.45
C LEU A 131 18.28 4.68 -18.17
N ALA A 132 17.23 4.25 -18.88
CA ALA A 132 16.34 5.15 -19.62
C ALA A 132 15.65 6.17 -18.69
N VAL A 133 15.30 5.75 -17.47
CA VAL A 133 14.72 6.67 -16.48
C VAL A 133 15.77 7.63 -15.91
N VAL A 134 17.00 7.16 -15.69
CA VAL A 134 18.09 7.96 -15.13
C VAL A 134 18.63 9.00 -16.12
N THR A 135 18.55 8.73 -17.43
CA THR A 135 19.01 9.67 -18.47
C THR A 135 18.00 10.75 -18.83
N LEU A 136 16.75 10.65 -18.35
CA LEU A 136 15.73 11.68 -18.61
C LEU A 136 16.09 13.02 -17.94
N PRO A 137 15.83 14.16 -18.60
CA PRO A 137 15.97 15.46 -17.96
C PRO A 137 14.98 15.59 -16.81
N LEU A 138 15.40 16.23 -15.71
CA LEU A 138 14.63 16.31 -14.45
C LEU A 138 13.22 16.88 -14.65
N SER A 139 13.06 17.90 -15.49
CA SER A 139 11.75 18.49 -15.77
C SER A 139 10.78 17.47 -16.37
N VAL A 140 11.24 16.70 -17.36
CA VAL A 140 10.46 15.62 -17.97
C VAL A 140 10.21 14.51 -16.97
N LEU A 141 11.22 14.15 -16.17
CA LEU A 141 11.09 13.11 -15.14
C LEU A 141 9.93 13.42 -14.17
N PHE A 142 9.81 14.66 -13.68
CA PHE A 142 8.70 15.04 -12.80
C PHE A 142 7.32 14.83 -13.44
N TYR A 143 7.15 15.14 -14.73
CA TYR A 143 5.91 14.87 -15.45
C TYR A 143 5.69 13.38 -15.70
N THR A 144 6.74 12.66 -16.10
CA THR A 144 6.62 11.24 -16.42
C THR A 144 6.39 10.39 -15.17
N LEU A 145 6.82 10.82 -13.97
CA LEU A 145 6.56 10.13 -12.70
C LEU A 145 5.07 10.01 -12.37
N TRP A 146 4.22 10.93 -12.84
CA TRP A 146 2.77 10.85 -12.67
C TRP A 146 2.17 9.63 -13.36
N ILE A 147 2.80 9.17 -14.44
CA ILE A 147 2.31 8.08 -15.26
C ILE A 147 3.10 6.82 -14.93
N ILE A 148 4.44 6.91 -14.89
CA ILE A 148 5.32 5.76 -14.63
C ILE A 148 4.97 5.17 -13.27
N LEU A 149 4.88 5.95 -12.19
CA LEU A 149 4.72 5.35 -10.86
C LEU A 149 3.40 4.56 -10.75
N PRO A 150 2.20 5.12 -11.03
CA PRO A 150 0.96 4.36 -10.92
C PRO A 150 0.84 3.23 -11.95
N VAL A 151 1.25 3.44 -13.20
CA VAL A 151 1.18 2.39 -14.24
C VAL A 151 2.13 1.25 -13.92
N SER A 152 3.32 1.56 -13.40
CA SER A 152 4.31 0.55 -13.06
C SER A 152 3.82 -0.34 -11.91
N GLU A 153 3.16 0.19 -10.88
CA GLU A 153 2.51 -0.64 -9.85
C GLU A 153 1.34 -1.45 -10.43
N GLY A 154 0.52 -0.84 -11.30
CA GLY A 154 -0.61 -1.54 -11.92
C GLY A 154 -0.23 -2.70 -12.86
N VAL A 155 1.04 -2.77 -13.31
CA VAL A 155 1.52 -3.84 -14.21
C VAL A 155 2.48 -4.79 -13.50
N LEU A 156 3.41 -4.26 -12.72
CA LEU A 156 4.52 -4.99 -12.10
C LEU A 156 4.41 -5.05 -10.57
N GLN A 157 3.39 -4.39 -9.99
CA GLN A 157 3.11 -4.38 -8.56
C GLN A 157 4.37 -4.05 -7.74
N TYR A 158 4.50 -4.64 -6.55
CA TYR A 158 5.62 -4.40 -5.62
C TYR A 158 7.02 -4.61 -6.19
N ALA A 159 7.17 -5.24 -7.35
CA ALA A 159 8.46 -5.44 -7.97
C ALA A 159 9.01 -4.25 -8.74
N VAL A 160 8.25 -3.18 -8.81
CA VAL A 160 8.72 -1.91 -9.36
C VAL A 160 9.68 -1.18 -8.44
N ALA A 161 9.63 -1.45 -7.13
CA ALA A 161 10.57 -0.89 -6.17
C ALA A 161 12.05 -1.16 -6.52
N PRO A 162 12.47 -2.41 -6.83
CA PRO A 162 13.84 -2.66 -7.30
C PRO A 162 14.09 -2.21 -8.76
N LEU A 163 13.05 -2.11 -9.60
CA LEU A 163 13.20 -1.75 -11.03
C LEU A 163 13.42 -0.25 -11.24
N PHE A 164 12.58 0.58 -10.63
CA PHE A 164 12.62 2.04 -10.76
C PHE A 164 12.97 2.74 -9.45
N GLY A 165 12.54 2.21 -8.30
CA GLY A 165 12.76 2.86 -7.01
C GLY A 165 14.23 3.05 -6.67
N VAL A 166 15.04 2.00 -6.70
CA VAL A 166 16.48 2.09 -6.36
C VAL A 166 17.23 3.10 -7.27
N PRO A 167 17.12 3.02 -8.61
CA PRO A 167 17.75 4.00 -9.50
C PRO A 167 17.26 5.44 -9.29
N LEU A 168 15.96 5.64 -9.10
CA LEU A 168 15.39 6.97 -8.87
C LEU A 168 15.87 7.60 -7.56
N VAL A 169 15.95 6.82 -6.47
CA VAL A 169 16.50 7.29 -5.19
C VAL A 169 17.95 7.74 -5.38
N MET A 170 18.77 6.93 -6.06
CA MET A 170 20.17 7.26 -6.31
C MET A 170 20.30 8.53 -7.17
N LEU A 171 19.51 8.66 -8.24
CA LEU A 171 19.49 9.85 -9.09
C LEU A 171 19.10 11.10 -8.30
N PHE A 172 18.02 11.04 -7.52
CA PHE A 172 17.54 12.18 -6.73
C PHE A 172 18.58 12.59 -5.68
N ASN A 173 19.24 11.62 -5.05
CA ASN A 173 20.33 11.86 -4.12
C ASN A 173 21.52 12.55 -4.81
N MET A 174 21.94 12.08 -6.00
CA MET A 174 23.01 12.71 -6.79
C MET A 174 22.67 14.13 -7.25
N LYS A 175 21.38 14.45 -7.42
CA LYS A 175 20.90 15.80 -7.78
C LYS A 175 20.66 16.71 -6.58
N GLY A 176 20.97 16.26 -5.36
CA GLY A 176 20.84 17.03 -4.13
C GLY A 176 19.38 17.24 -3.69
N LEU A 177 18.47 16.35 -4.11
CA LEU A 177 17.11 16.26 -3.57
C LEU A 177 17.12 15.31 -2.38
N ASN A 178 16.29 15.58 -1.37
CA ASN A 178 16.22 14.72 -0.20
C ASN A 178 15.57 13.37 -0.59
N PRO A 179 16.30 12.24 -0.51
CA PRO A 179 15.79 10.94 -0.91
C PRO A 179 14.64 10.47 0.00
N ILE A 180 14.62 10.86 1.27
CA ILE A 180 13.57 10.49 2.24
C ILE A 180 12.24 11.14 1.87
N ILE A 181 12.25 12.42 1.49
CA ILE A 181 11.03 13.13 1.07
C ILE A 181 10.52 12.58 -0.27
N SER A 182 11.43 12.30 -1.19
CA SER A 182 11.11 11.74 -2.51
C SER A 182 10.52 10.33 -2.38
N LEU A 183 11.14 9.47 -1.56
CA LEU A 183 10.60 8.15 -1.22
C LEU A 183 9.23 8.25 -0.57
N ALA A 184 9.04 9.17 0.38
CA ALA A 184 7.76 9.36 1.03
C ALA A 184 6.65 9.77 0.04
N ALA A 185 6.96 10.64 -0.94
CA ALA A 185 6.05 10.98 -2.02
C ALA A 185 5.72 9.77 -2.90
N TRP A 186 6.73 9.02 -3.34
CA TRP A 186 6.52 7.85 -4.19
C TRP A 186 5.78 6.71 -3.48
N SER A 187 5.98 6.52 -2.17
CA SER A 187 5.22 5.55 -1.35
C SER A 187 3.71 5.83 -1.30
N VAL A 188 3.27 7.05 -1.61
CA VAL A 188 1.84 7.40 -1.71
C VAL A 188 1.37 7.40 -3.18
N MET A 189 2.27 7.65 -4.14
CA MET A 189 1.96 7.61 -5.58
C MET A 189 1.85 6.19 -6.14
N TRP A 190 2.71 5.26 -5.72
CA TRP A 190 2.71 3.87 -6.22
C TRP A 190 1.42 3.12 -5.94
N PRO A 191 0.88 3.10 -4.69
CA PRO A 191 -0.35 2.38 -4.39
C PRO A 191 -1.59 2.88 -5.16
N LEU A 192 -1.55 4.06 -5.78
CA LEU A 192 -2.62 4.51 -6.69
C LEU A 192 -2.77 3.57 -7.90
N GLY A 193 -1.68 2.90 -8.30
CA GLY A 193 -1.66 1.88 -9.33
C GLY A 193 -2.43 0.61 -8.99
N ASP A 194 -2.64 0.30 -7.71
CA ASP A 194 -3.45 -0.87 -7.29
C ASP A 194 -4.94 -0.70 -7.63
N CYS A 195 -5.37 0.50 -8.01
CA CYS A 195 -6.69 0.77 -8.56
C CYS A 195 -6.74 0.66 -10.10
N LEU A 196 -5.59 0.71 -10.77
CA LEU A 196 -5.49 0.65 -12.23
C LEU A 196 -5.40 -0.81 -12.72
N PRO A 197 -6.12 -1.19 -13.79
CA PRO A 197 -5.95 -2.48 -14.44
C PRO A 197 -4.61 -2.52 -15.20
N PRO A 198 -3.92 -3.67 -15.33
CA PRO A 198 -4.40 -5.07 -15.28
C PRO A 198 -4.32 -5.83 -13.93
N THR A 199 -3.48 -5.44 -12.96
CA THR A 199 -3.38 -6.17 -11.67
C THR A 199 -4.49 -5.79 -10.71
N ALA A 200 -4.88 -4.50 -10.63
CA ALA A 200 -6.00 -3.99 -9.86
C ALA A 200 -6.25 -4.76 -8.55
N VAL A 201 -5.22 -5.02 -7.74
CA VAL A 201 -5.29 -6.04 -6.68
C VAL A 201 -6.27 -5.61 -5.61
N VAL A 202 -6.12 -4.35 -5.16
CA VAL A 202 -7.04 -3.73 -4.20
C VAL A 202 -8.40 -3.45 -4.87
N GLY A 203 -8.40 -2.91 -6.10
CA GLY A 203 -9.64 -2.60 -6.81
C GLY A 203 -10.54 -3.81 -7.11
N ARG A 204 -9.97 -4.94 -7.53
CA ARG A 204 -10.69 -6.20 -7.77
C ARG A 204 -11.14 -6.84 -6.46
N ALA A 205 -10.31 -6.82 -5.41
CA ALA A 205 -10.72 -7.29 -4.10
C ALA A 205 -11.93 -6.49 -3.58
N SER A 206 -11.92 -5.16 -3.70
CA SER A 206 -13.05 -4.31 -3.30
C SER A 206 -14.31 -4.54 -4.14
N VAL A 207 -14.19 -4.68 -5.47
CA VAL A 207 -15.35 -4.94 -6.35
C VAL A 207 -15.96 -6.31 -6.10
N MET A 208 -15.13 -7.32 -5.83
CA MET A 208 -15.57 -8.68 -5.51
C MET A 208 -16.27 -8.74 -4.15
N GLU A 209 -15.70 -8.11 -3.12
CA GLU A 209 -16.28 -8.08 -1.77
C GLU A 209 -17.59 -7.28 -1.72
N LEU A 210 -17.65 -6.16 -2.43
CA LEU A 210 -18.84 -5.29 -2.49
C LEU A 210 -19.87 -5.73 -3.54
N ASN A 211 -19.65 -6.85 -4.24
CA ASN A 211 -20.52 -7.35 -5.33
C ASN A 211 -20.90 -6.26 -6.35
N TYR A 212 -19.95 -5.38 -6.68
CA TYR A 212 -20.23 -4.21 -7.52
C TYR A 212 -20.46 -4.61 -8.99
N LYS A 213 -21.69 -4.42 -9.49
CA LYS A 213 -22.12 -4.84 -10.85
C LYS A 213 -21.88 -3.80 -11.95
N GLY A 214 -21.23 -2.67 -11.66
CA GLY A 214 -20.95 -1.61 -12.63
C GLY A 214 -19.70 -1.84 -13.49
N SER A 215 -19.52 -1.04 -14.55
CA SER A 215 -18.29 -1.05 -15.35
C SER A 215 -17.09 -0.53 -14.55
N TYR A 216 -16.02 -1.32 -14.48
CA TYR A 216 -14.79 -1.00 -13.74
C TYR A 216 -14.14 0.30 -14.24
N PHE A 217 -14.02 0.47 -15.57
CA PHE A 217 -13.44 1.67 -16.17
C PHE A 217 -14.38 2.89 -16.13
N GLY A 218 -15.67 2.67 -16.41
CA GLY A 218 -16.65 3.76 -16.53
C GLY A 218 -17.14 4.32 -15.19
N GLY A 219 -17.16 3.49 -14.14
CA GLY A 219 -17.65 3.85 -12.81
C GLY A 219 -16.53 3.96 -11.78
N PHE A 220 -15.83 2.86 -11.49
CA PHE A 220 -14.87 2.78 -10.39
C PHE A 220 -13.61 3.63 -10.65
N VAL A 221 -12.93 3.42 -11.78
CA VAL A 221 -11.70 4.16 -12.13
C VAL A 221 -12.00 5.64 -12.38
N LYS A 222 -13.13 5.97 -13.01
CA LYS A 222 -13.51 7.37 -13.27
C LYS A 222 -13.81 8.14 -11.98
N ALA A 223 -14.43 7.49 -10.99
CA ALA A 223 -14.70 8.09 -9.68
C ALA A 223 -13.41 8.28 -8.85
N THR A 224 -12.46 7.34 -8.97
CA THR A 224 -11.18 7.41 -8.25
C THR A 224 -10.13 8.29 -8.95
N LEU A 225 -10.33 8.66 -10.22
CA LEU A 225 -9.40 9.52 -10.98
C LEU A 225 -9.20 10.89 -10.33
N VAL A 226 -10.24 11.50 -9.76
CA VAL A 226 -10.16 12.81 -9.11
C VAL A 226 -9.33 12.74 -7.81
N PRO A 227 -9.60 11.80 -6.89
CA PRO A 227 -8.70 11.53 -5.76
C PRO A 227 -7.27 11.20 -6.17
N MET A 228 -7.07 10.37 -7.21
CA MET A 228 -5.73 10.04 -7.71
C MET A 228 -4.98 11.28 -8.19
N ALA A 229 -5.61 12.14 -8.97
CA ALA A 229 -5.01 13.38 -9.45
C ALA A 229 -4.63 14.33 -8.30
N PHE A 230 -5.46 14.43 -7.26
CA PHE A 230 -5.17 15.25 -6.08
C PHE A 230 -3.94 14.72 -5.31
N ILE A 231 -3.86 13.40 -5.08
CA ILE A 231 -2.73 12.78 -4.39
C ILE A 231 -1.44 12.95 -5.21
N LEU A 232 -1.50 12.76 -6.54
CA LEU A 232 -0.35 12.97 -7.42
C LEU A 232 0.14 14.43 -7.39
N LEU A 233 -0.79 15.39 -7.39
CA LEU A 233 -0.49 16.81 -7.31
C LEU A 233 0.19 17.16 -5.98
N LEU A 234 -0.37 16.67 -4.88
CA LEU A 234 0.14 16.91 -3.53
C LEU A 234 1.53 16.27 -3.34
N SER A 235 1.74 15.05 -3.83
CA SER A 235 3.05 14.40 -3.83
C SER A 235 4.10 15.15 -4.68
N THR A 236 3.69 15.71 -5.82
CA THR A 236 4.59 16.49 -6.69
C THR A 236 4.98 17.81 -6.06
N LEU A 237 4.05 18.50 -5.38
CA LEU A 237 4.36 19.71 -4.62
C LEU A 237 5.38 19.40 -3.49
N PHE A 238 5.20 18.30 -2.76
CA PHE A 238 6.16 17.88 -1.73
C PHE A 238 7.55 17.52 -2.29
N MET A 239 7.61 17.03 -3.52
CA MET A 239 8.87 16.76 -4.22
C MET A 239 9.56 18.04 -4.72
N ILE A 240 8.81 19.03 -5.21
CA ILE A 240 9.36 20.32 -5.67
C ILE A 240 9.89 21.13 -4.47
N TYR A 241 9.13 21.18 -3.38
CA TYR A 241 9.52 21.85 -2.14
C TYR A 241 10.40 20.97 -1.22
N SER A 242 10.97 19.87 -1.72
CA SER A 242 11.70 18.92 -0.89
C SER A 242 12.89 19.55 -0.16
N LYS A 243 13.52 20.58 -0.74
CA LYS A 243 14.66 21.27 -0.11
C LYS A 243 14.22 22.12 1.09
N GLU A 244 13.13 22.87 0.97
CA GLU A 244 12.57 23.68 2.07
C GLU A 244 11.95 22.80 3.16
N LEU A 245 11.30 21.70 2.76
CA LEU A 245 10.75 20.71 3.68
C LEU A 245 11.85 19.90 4.40
N SER A 246 13.02 19.66 3.78
CA SER A 246 14.18 19.07 4.45
C SER A 246 14.72 19.99 5.54
N ALA A 247 14.80 21.29 5.25
CA ALA A 247 15.22 22.29 6.22
C ALA A 247 14.23 22.40 7.40
N LEU A 248 12.92 22.20 7.16
CA LEU A 248 11.89 22.24 8.19
C LEU A 248 11.80 20.94 9.03
N ILE A 249 12.06 19.79 8.42
CA ILE A 249 11.94 18.46 9.07
C ILE A 249 13.24 18.07 9.79
N GLY A 250 14.33 18.81 9.59
CA GLY A 250 15.62 18.53 10.22
C GLY A 250 16.30 17.33 9.55
N GLY A 251 16.81 17.57 8.34
CA GLY A 251 17.71 16.67 7.62
C GLY A 251 18.75 17.47 6.88
#